data_AF-A0A0Q2XXX2-F1
#
_entry.id   AF-A0A0Q2XXX2-F1
#
_cell.length_a   1.000
_cell.length_b   1.000
_cell.length_c   1.000
_cell.angle_alpha   90.00
_cell.angle_beta   90.00
_cell.angle_gamma   90.00
#
_symmetry.space_group_name_H-M   'P 1'
#
loop_
_entity.id
_entity.type
_entity.pdbx_description
1 polymer ?
#
loop_
_entity_poly.entity_id
_entity_poly.type
_entity_poly.pdbx_seq_one_letter_code
_entity_poly.pdbx_strand_id
1 'polypeptide(L)'
;MECAVQTNPRFPRADTDGVMMECEARTQRTHLAVKRVARESQCLADWLSYVYLDHTATQDVCRRRLFDAIDAQWQQQHLDRVLAPSFRSLIPVLVDGFALTRGGHAELMSRVGRRQAFPTFTRVYLINALVEADSLASGERCEAYKQERRAYYRHQWPTWQSKVNELMQLLLQYDQMARTLFKNKLE
;
A
#
# COMPACT_ATOMS: atom_id res chain seq x y z
N MET A 1 24.53 -37.34 -51.74
CA MET A 1 23.62 -37.96 -50.76
C MET A 1 23.10 -36.83 -49.90
N GLU A 2 22.03 -36.20 -50.39
CA GLU A 2 21.31 -35.12 -49.72
C GLU A 2 20.35 -35.75 -48.70
N CYS A 3 20.33 -35.25 -47.46
CA CYS A 3 19.23 -35.51 -46.55
C CYS A 3 18.68 -34.16 -46.07
N ALA A 4 17.48 -33.87 -46.57
CA ALA A 4 16.69 -32.72 -46.22
C ALA A 4 16.11 -32.81 -44.80
N VAL A 5 15.91 -31.62 -44.28
CA VAL A 5 15.23 -31.15 -43.06
C VAL A 5 13.96 -31.92 -42.65
N GLN A 6 13.79 -32.15 -41.35
CA GLN A 6 12.46 -32.15 -40.72
C GLN A 6 12.46 -31.21 -39.50
N THR A 7 12.24 -29.93 -39.75
CA THR A 7 11.80 -28.96 -38.74
C THR A 7 10.31 -29.15 -38.50
N ASN A 8 9.96 -29.55 -37.28
CA ASN A 8 8.59 -29.77 -36.83
C ASN A 8 7.84 -28.42 -36.72
N PRO A 9 6.75 -28.16 -37.47
CA PRO A 9 6.03 -26.89 -37.45
C PRO A 9 4.81 -27.01 -36.53
N ARG A 10 4.99 -26.90 -35.20
CA ARG A 10 3.85 -26.99 -34.26
C ARG A 10 3.83 -26.03 -33.08
N PHE A 11 4.58 -24.93 -33.16
CA PHE A 11 4.33 -23.78 -32.30
C PHE A 11 4.26 -22.53 -33.17
N PRO A 12 3.13 -21.80 -33.21
CA PRO A 12 3.16 -20.45 -33.75
C PRO A 12 4.17 -19.67 -32.91
N ARG A 13 5.13 -19.01 -33.57
CA ARG A 13 5.94 -17.98 -32.91
C ARG A 13 4.93 -17.04 -32.25
N ALA A 14 4.90 -17.04 -30.92
CA ALA A 14 4.05 -16.11 -30.19
C ALA A 14 4.38 -14.71 -30.72
N ASP A 15 3.34 -13.97 -31.08
CA ASP A 15 3.42 -12.63 -31.63
C ASP A 15 3.93 -11.69 -30.53
N THR A 16 5.25 -11.73 -30.29
CA THR A 16 5.92 -11.00 -29.22
C THR A 16 5.74 -9.50 -29.39
N ASP A 17 5.66 -9.04 -30.63
CA ASP A 17 5.48 -7.63 -30.97
C ASP A 17 4.06 -7.16 -30.67
N GLY A 18 3.04 -7.99 -30.95
CA GLY A 18 1.65 -7.73 -30.57
C GLY A 18 1.44 -7.65 -29.05
N VAL A 19 2.08 -8.54 -28.29
CA VAL A 19 1.99 -8.57 -26.82
C VAL A 19 2.70 -7.37 -26.17
N MET A 20 3.84 -6.93 -26.72
CA MET A 20 4.52 -5.74 -26.23
C MET A 20 3.74 -4.46 -26.51
N MET A 21 3.19 -4.29 -27.72
CA MET A 21 2.36 -3.14 -28.08
C MET A 21 1.10 -3.03 -27.22
N GLU A 22 0.45 -4.15 -26.91
CA GLU A 22 -0.72 -4.17 -26.02
C GLU A 22 -0.35 -3.81 -24.58
N CYS A 23 0.81 -4.28 -24.09
CA CYS A 23 1.32 -3.92 -22.77
C CYS A 23 1.65 -2.43 -22.64
N GLU A 24 2.29 -1.84 -23.66
CA GLU A 24 2.61 -0.41 -23.69
C GLU A 24 1.34 0.46 -23.72
N ALA A 25 0.39 0.13 -24.60
CA ALA A 25 -0.89 0.82 -24.68
C ALA A 25 -1.68 0.74 -23.35
N ARG A 26 -1.66 -0.43 -22.70
CA ARG A 26 -2.30 -0.62 -21.38
C ARG A 26 -1.64 0.24 -20.31
N THR A 27 -0.31 0.26 -20.28
CA THR A 27 0.48 1.05 -19.33
C THR A 27 0.17 2.55 -19.50
N GLN A 28 0.14 3.04 -20.74
CA GLN A 28 -0.20 4.42 -21.05
C GLN A 28 -1.61 4.80 -20.60
N ARG A 29 -2.60 3.92 -20.81
CA ARG A 29 -3.98 4.13 -20.32
C ARG A 29 -4.03 4.21 -18.79
N THR A 30 -3.35 3.30 -18.08
CA THR A 30 -3.26 3.33 -16.62
C THR A 30 -2.70 4.65 -16.12
N HIS A 31 -1.58 5.12 -16.70
CA HIS A 31 -0.98 6.40 -16.33
C HIS A 31 -1.90 7.58 -16.58
N LEU A 32 -2.60 7.61 -17.71
CA LEU A 32 -3.54 8.67 -18.03
C LEU A 32 -4.72 8.68 -17.05
N ALA A 33 -5.25 7.51 -16.71
CA ALA A 33 -6.31 7.38 -15.72
C ALA A 33 -5.85 7.87 -14.34
N VAL A 34 -4.66 7.52 -13.86
CA VAL A 34 -4.12 8.06 -12.60
C VAL A 34 -3.93 9.57 -12.64
N LYS A 35 -3.46 10.14 -13.76
CA LYS A 35 -3.40 11.60 -13.93
C LYS A 35 -4.78 12.26 -13.86
N ARG A 36 -5.82 11.61 -14.36
CA ARG A 36 -7.21 12.09 -14.25
C ARG A 36 -7.70 11.99 -12.80
N VAL A 37 -7.40 10.90 -12.09
CA VAL A 37 -7.69 10.76 -10.65
C VAL A 37 -7.02 11.89 -9.86
N ALA A 38 -5.77 12.22 -10.16
CA ALA A 38 -5.01 13.25 -9.45
C ALA A 38 -5.65 14.65 -9.52
N ARG A 39 -6.40 14.94 -10.60
CA ARG A 39 -7.14 16.21 -10.75
C ARG A 39 -8.34 16.32 -9.81
N GLU A 40 -8.89 15.19 -9.36
CA GLU A 40 -10.03 15.15 -8.44
C GLU A 40 -9.60 14.87 -7.01
N SER A 41 -8.69 13.92 -6.83
CA SER A 41 -8.08 13.62 -5.54
C SER A 41 -6.66 13.15 -5.75
N GLN A 42 -5.75 14.05 -5.41
CA GLN A 42 -4.32 13.77 -5.42
C GLN A 42 -3.94 12.66 -4.43
N CYS A 43 -4.62 12.58 -3.28
CA CYS A 43 -4.34 11.54 -2.29
C CYS A 43 -4.71 10.14 -2.81
N LEU A 44 -5.83 10.01 -3.52
CA LEU A 44 -6.22 8.73 -4.13
C LEU A 44 -5.28 8.36 -5.29
N ALA A 45 -4.79 9.34 -6.05
CA ALA A 45 -3.78 9.10 -7.07
C ALA A 45 -2.43 8.67 -6.47
N ASP A 46 -2.03 9.26 -5.33
CA ASP A 46 -0.84 8.87 -4.58
C ASP A 46 -1.00 7.43 -4.04
N TRP A 47 -2.19 7.04 -3.54
CA TRP A 47 -2.48 5.65 -3.16
C TRP A 47 -2.33 4.68 -4.33
N LEU A 48 -2.95 4.98 -5.48
CA LEU A 48 -2.84 4.14 -6.67
C LEU A 48 -1.40 3.98 -7.13
N SER A 49 -0.66 5.09 -7.13
CA SER A 49 0.77 5.09 -7.49
C SER A 49 1.61 4.31 -6.50
N TYR A 50 1.28 4.37 -5.20
CA TYR A 50 2.02 3.69 -4.16
C TYR A 50 1.78 2.18 -4.14
N VAL A 51 0.52 1.76 -4.26
CA VAL A 51 0.12 0.36 -4.11
C VAL A 51 0.25 -0.43 -5.40
N TYR A 52 -0.08 0.20 -6.54
CA TYR A 52 -0.27 -0.51 -7.80
C TYR A 52 0.76 -0.18 -8.88
N LEU A 53 1.50 0.92 -8.78
CA LEU A 53 2.46 1.34 -9.81
C LEU A 53 3.91 1.23 -9.30
N ASP A 54 4.79 0.63 -10.12
CA ASP A 54 6.23 0.58 -9.85
C ASP A 54 6.87 1.91 -10.27
N HIS A 55 6.95 2.87 -9.36
CA HIS A 55 7.56 4.18 -9.61
C HIS A 55 8.65 4.50 -8.58
N THR A 56 9.80 3.85 -8.73
CA THR A 56 10.97 4.01 -7.85
C THR A 56 11.52 5.43 -7.78
N ALA A 57 11.22 6.32 -8.75
CA ALA A 57 11.70 7.70 -8.76
C ALA A 57 10.78 8.73 -8.07
N THR A 58 9.48 8.45 -7.94
CA THR A 58 8.48 9.37 -7.33
C THR A 58 7.86 8.82 -6.05
N GLN A 59 8.20 7.59 -5.66
CA GLN A 59 7.68 6.92 -4.48
C GLN A 59 7.88 7.73 -3.19
N ASP A 60 9.03 8.37 -2.98
CA ASP A 60 9.28 9.08 -1.70
C ASP A 60 8.43 10.33 -1.49
N VAL A 61 8.06 11.03 -2.57
CA VAL A 61 7.20 12.22 -2.48
C VAL A 61 5.74 11.80 -2.35
N CYS A 62 5.29 10.84 -3.17
CA CYS A 62 3.93 10.29 -3.08
C CYS A 62 3.68 9.61 -1.72
N ARG A 63 4.66 8.85 -1.21
CA ARG A 63 4.59 8.16 0.07
C ARG A 63 4.45 9.14 1.24
N ARG A 64 5.28 10.19 1.28
CA ARG A 64 5.18 11.23 2.32
C ARG A 64 3.81 11.90 2.31
N ARG A 65 3.37 12.38 1.14
CA ARG A 65 2.05 13.03 0.99
C ARG A 65 0.90 12.11 1.35
N LEU A 66 0.99 10.84 0.98
CA LEU A 66 0.00 9.84 1.33
C LEU A 66 -0.08 9.63 2.84
N PHE A 67 1.06 9.49 3.52
CA PHE A 67 1.09 9.31 4.97
C PHE A 67 0.57 10.55 5.71
N ASP A 68 0.94 11.75 5.26
CA ASP A 68 0.45 13.00 5.81
C ASP A 68 -1.07 13.14 5.63
N ALA A 69 -1.61 12.73 4.48
CA ALA A 69 -3.04 12.76 4.22
C ALA A 69 -3.82 11.73 5.06
N ILE A 70 -3.25 10.54 5.27
CA ILE A 70 -3.83 9.51 6.14
C ILE A 70 -3.84 9.98 7.60
N ASP A 71 -2.74 10.58 8.10
CA ASP A 71 -2.70 11.17 9.44
C ASP A 71 -3.71 12.31 9.56
N ALA A 72 -3.76 13.23 8.59
CA ALA A 72 -4.70 14.34 8.61
C ALA A 72 -6.16 13.88 8.63
N GLN A 73 -6.52 12.90 7.79
CA GLN A 73 -7.88 12.34 7.77
C GLN A 73 -8.20 11.62 9.08
N TRP A 74 -7.24 10.91 9.65
CA TRP A 74 -7.40 10.32 10.97
C TRP A 74 -7.70 11.39 12.03
N GLN A 75 -6.92 12.48 12.08
CA GLN A 75 -7.18 13.56 13.04
C GLN A 75 -8.58 14.17 12.85
N GLN A 76 -9.04 14.31 11.61
CA GLN A 76 -10.38 14.83 11.30
C GLN A 76 -11.51 13.91 11.79
N GLN A 77 -11.33 12.59 11.74
CA GLN A 77 -12.31 11.62 12.23
C GLN A 77 -12.31 11.50 13.76
N HIS A 78 -11.24 11.97 14.40
CA HIS A 78 -11.01 11.85 15.83
C HIS A 78 -10.62 13.19 16.44
N LEU A 79 -11.44 14.24 16.21
CA LEU A 79 -11.19 15.63 16.62
C LEU A 79 -10.84 15.80 18.11
N ASP A 80 -11.35 14.92 18.98
CA ASP A 80 -11.09 14.94 20.43
C ASP A 80 -9.90 14.05 20.86
N ARG A 81 -9.23 13.38 19.93
CA ARG A 81 -8.17 12.41 20.20
C ARG A 81 -6.97 12.66 19.30
N VAL A 82 -6.07 13.52 19.78
CA VAL A 82 -4.74 13.66 19.16
C VAL A 82 -4.08 12.27 19.14
N LEU A 83 -3.60 11.85 17.97
CA LEU A 83 -2.78 10.65 17.90
C LEU A 83 -1.55 10.84 18.77
N ALA A 84 -1.35 9.90 19.70
CA ALA A 84 -0.07 9.78 20.36
C ALA A 84 1.02 9.69 19.28
N PRO A 85 2.15 10.42 19.41
CA PRO A 85 3.24 10.38 18.45
C PRO A 85 3.67 8.94 18.12
N SER A 86 3.63 8.05 19.11
CA SER A 86 3.92 6.63 18.96
C SER A 86 2.93 5.90 18.05
N PHE A 87 1.66 6.32 17.96
CA PHE A 87 0.72 5.72 17.00
C PHE A 87 0.98 6.19 15.57
N ARG A 88 1.40 7.46 15.36
CA ARG A 88 1.74 7.95 14.02
C ARG A 88 2.86 7.15 13.37
N SER A 89 3.79 6.62 14.17
CA SER A 89 4.86 5.73 13.65
C SER A 89 4.34 4.40 13.11
N LEU A 90 3.12 3.99 13.46
CA LEU A 90 2.48 2.79 12.90
C LEU A 90 1.86 3.07 11.53
N ILE A 91 1.59 4.31 11.14
CA ILE A 91 0.95 4.60 9.84
C ILE A 91 1.78 4.01 8.68
N PRO A 92 3.10 4.26 8.55
CA PRO A 92 3.91 3.63 7.51
C PRO A 92 3.86 2.10 7.56
N VAL A 93 3.98 1.51 8.76
CA VAL A 93 3.98 0.05 8.94
C VAL A 93 2.68 -0.58 8.45
N LEU A 94 1.55 0.04 8.81
CA LEU A 94 0.22 -0.44 8.47
C LEU A 94 -0.10 -0.22 6.99
N VAL A 95 0.28 0.93 6.43
CA VAL A 95 0.12 1.21 4.99
C VAL A 95 0.97 0.28 4.15
N ASP A 96 2.24 0.07 4.52
CA ASP A 96 3.17 -0.78 3.79
C ASP A 96 2.68 -2.24 3.80
N GLY A 97 2.27 -2.75 4.96
CA GLY A 97 1.69 -4.09 5.03
C GLY A 97 0.35 -4.20 4.27
N PHE A 98 -0.46 -3.14 4.25
CA PHE A 98 -1.70 -3.12 3.44
C PHE A 98 -1.40 -3.12 1.94
N ALA A 99 -0.42 -2.32 1.49
CA ALA A 99 -0.01 -2.28 0.09
C ALA A 99 0.50 -3.65 -0.39
N LEU A 100 1.29 -4.34 0.44
CA LEU A 100 1.77 -5.69 0.16
C LEU A 100 0.64 -6.71 -0.02
N THR A 101 -0.50 -6.57 0.67
CA THR A 101 -1.64 -7.49 0.49
C THR A 101 -2.50 -7.17 -0.72
N ARG A 102 -2.33 -5.99 -1.33
CA ARG A 102 -3.16 -5.51 -2.44
C ARG A 102 -2.58 -5.76 -3.82
N GLY A 103 -1.28 -6.06 -3.90
CA GLY A 103 -0.60 -6.51 -5.12
C GLY A 103 -0.47 -5.46 -6.23
N GLY A 104 0.61 -5.57 -7.02
CA GLY A 104 1.02 -4.56 -8.02
C GLY A 104 0.12 -4.44 -9.26
N HIS A 105 0.68 -3.88 -10.34
CA HIS A 105 0.01 -3.40 -11.55
C HIS A 105 -1.04 -4.35 -12.16
N ALA A 106 -0.85 -5.67 -12.03
CA ALA A 106 -1.78 -6.69 -12.50
C ALA A 106 -3.10 -6.75 -11.71
N GLU A 107 -3.12 -6.40 -10.43
CA GLU A 107 -4.35 -6.41 -9.59
C GLU A 107 -5.22 -5.17 -9.80
N LEU A 108 -4.63 -4.06 -10.27
CA LEU A 108 -5.40 -2.86 -10.65
C LEU A 108 -6.25 -3.12 -11.90
N MET A 109 -5.74 -3.94 -12.83
CA MET A 109 -6.39 -4.27 -14.10
C MET A 109 -7.14 -5.61 -14.07
N SER A 110 -6.78 -6.55 -13.19
CA SER A 110 -7.35 -7.90 -13.15
C SER A 110 -8.11 -8.21 -11.85
N ARG A 111 -9.39 -8.55 -12.05
CA ARG A 111 -10.32 -9.29 -11.18
C ARG A 111 -10.98 -8.57 -10.00
N VAL A 112 -12.29 -8.39 -10.21
CA VAL A 112 -13.37 -8.56 -9.23
C VAL A 112 -13.18 -9.89 -8.46
N GLY A 113 -13.24 -9.84 -7.12
CA GLY A 113 -13.52 -11.04 -6.31
C GLY A 113 -12.40 -11.59 -5.41
N ARG A 114 -11.20 -10.99 -5.35
CA ARG A 114 -10.26 -11.35 -4.26
C ARG A 114 -10.82 -10.85 -2.92
N ARG A 115 -10.91 -11.76 -1.94
CA ARG A 115 -11.28 -11.44 -0.56
C ARG A 115 -10.39 -10.29 -0.08
N GLN A 116 -11.00 -9.24 0.46
CA GLN A 116 -10.31 -8.16 1.14
C GLN A 116 -9.63 -8.74 2.38
N ALA A 117 -8.42 -9.27 2.22
CA ALA A 117 -7.62 -9.74 3.34
C ALA A 117 -6.90 -8.54 3.96
N PHE A 118 -7.13 -8.31 5.24
CA PHE A 118 -6.26 -7.43 6.01
C PHE A 118 -4.88 -8.09 6.13
N PRO A 119 -3.78 -7.34 6.07
CA PRO A 119 -2.47 -7.86 6.49
C PRO A 119 -2.55 -8.41 7.91
N THR A 120 -1.98 -9.60 8.08
CA THR A 120 -1.86 -10.23 9.39
C THR A 120 -0.60 -9.70 10.06
N PHE A 121 -0.75 -8.65 10.87
CA PHE A 121 0.32 -8.22 11.77
C PHE A 121 0.25 -8.99 13.08
N THR A 122 1.38 -9.50 13.57
CA THR A 122 1.43 -10.06 14.91
C THR A 122 1.40 -8.92 15.93
N ARG A 123 0.71 -9.13 17.06
CA ARG A 123 0.73 -8.19 18.20
C ARG A 123 2.17 -7.85 18.61
N VAL A 124 3.05 -8.85 18.65
CA VAL A 124 4.46 -8.67 19.03
C VAL A 124 5.18 -7.73 18.08
N TYR A 125 4.95 -7.87 16.77
CA TYR A 125 5.55 -7.00 15.76
C TYR A 125 5.13 -5.54 15.94
N LEU A 126 3.82 -5.29 16.10
CA LEU A 126 3.31 -3.93 16.28
C LEU A 126 3.77 -3.29 17.59
N ILE A 127 3.83 -4.07 18.68
CA ILE A 127 4.40 -3.59 19.95
C ILE A 127 5.87 -3.21 19.78
N ASN A 128 6.66 -4.02 19.08
CA ASN A 128 8.07 -3.69 18.85
C ASN A 128 8.21 -2.41 18.01
N ALA A 129 7.37 -2.22 16.98
CA ALA A 129 7.38 -0.98 16.19
C ALA A 129 7.08 0.27 17.06
N LEU A 130 6.11 0.18 17.97
CA LEU A 130 5.81 1.24 18.92
C LEU A 130 6.97 1.54 19.87
N VAL A 131 7.63 0.49 20.37
CA VAL A 131 8.76 0.61 21.30
C VAL A 131 9.97 1.25 20.62
N GLU A 132 10.27 0.88 19.38
CA GLU A 132 11.35 1.50 18.62
C GLU A 132 11.05 2.98 18.34
N ALA A 133 9.79 3.33 18.03
CA ALA A 133 9.40 4.72 17.83
C ALA A 133 9.57 5.56 19.11
N ASP A 134 9.15 5.04 20.25
CA ASP A 134 9.35 5.69 21.55
C ASP A 134 10.84 5.86 21.89
N SER A 135 11.64 4.81 21.67
CA SER A 135 13.08 4.81 21.92
C SER A 135 13.82 5.84 21.06
N LEU A 136 13.39 6.01 19.81
CA LEU A 136 13.91 7.06 18.93
C LEU A 136 13.48 8.45 19.36
N ALA A 137 12.22 8.62 19.77
CA ALA A 137 11.68 9.92 20.18
C ALA A 137 12.25 10.42 21.52
N SER A 138 12.50 9.52 22.47
CA SER A 138 13.12 9.85 23.77
C SER A 138 14.63 9.97 23.71
N GLY A 139 15.27 9.38 22.69
CA GLY A 139 16.72 9.19 22.64
C GLY A 139 17.24 8.06 23.54
N GLU A 140 16.35 7.41 24.30
CA GLU A 140 16.72 6.31 25.21
C GLU A 140 16.74 4.97 24.46
N ARG A 141 17.94 4.47 24.19
CA ARG A 141 18.15 3.23 23.42
C ARG A 141 18.47 1.99 24.28
N CYS A 142 18.41 2.10 25.60
CA CYS A 142 18.76 1.00 26.49
C CYS A 142 17.66 -0.08 26.53
N GLU A 143 18.03 -1.34 26.75
CA GLU A 143 17.06 -2.43 26.80
C GLU A 143 16.10 -2.34 28.00
N ALA A 144 16.52 -1.72 29.10
CA ALA A 144 15.66 -1.49 30.27
C ALA A 144 14.44 -0.64 29.89
N TYR A 145 14.67 0.49 29.21
CA TYR A 145 13.59 1.35 28.69
C TYR A 145 12.69 0.59 27.72
N LYS A 146 13.29 -0.12 26.75
CA LYS A 146 12.52 -0.91 25.77
C LYS A 146 11.67 -1.98 26.45
N GLN A 147 12.18 -2.63 27.49
CA GLN A 147 11.43 -3.64 28.26
C GLN A 147 10.24 -3.02 29.01
N GLU A 148 10.43 -1.85 29.62
CA GLU A 148 9.34 -1.10 30.26
C GLU A 148 8.25 -0.71 29.25
N ARG A 149 8.64 -0.14 28.09
CA ARG A 149 7.69 0.22 27.02
C ARG A 149 6.96 -1.01 26.47
N ARG A 150 7.65 -2.14 26.28
CA ARG A 150 7.00 -3.41 25.90
C ARG A 150 5.93 -3.83 26.91
N ALA A 151 6.22 -3.71 28.22
CA ALA A 151 5.25 -4.04 29.27
C ALA A 151 4.03 -3.09 29.23
N TYR A 152 4.28 -1.79 29.08
CA TYR A 152 3.22 -0.78 28.89
C TYR A 152 2.29 -1.12 27.73
N TYR A 153 2.83 -1.35 26.53
CA TYR A 153 2.02 -1.66 25.35
C TYR A 153 1.32 -3.02 25.44
N ARG A 154 1.93 -4.00 26.12
CA ARG A 154 1.26 -5.28 26.39
C ARG A 154 0.02 -5.04 27.26
N HIS A 155 0.12 -4.24 28.33
CA HIS A 155 -1.03 -3.96 29.19
C HIS A 155 -2.12 -3.17 28.46
N GLN A 156 -1.75 -2.13 27.71
CA GLN A 156 -2.68 -1.24 27.02
C GLN A 156 -3.15 -1.77 25.66
N TRP A 157 -2.75 -2.98 25.27
CA TRP A 157 -2.96 -3.51 23.92
C TRP A 157 -4.40 -3.41 23.39
N PRO A 158 -5.46 -3.70 24.16
CA PRO A 158 -6.83 -3.61 23.64
C PRO A 158 -7.16 -2.23 23.05
N THR A 159 -6.72 -1.15 23.70
CA THR A 159 -6.91 0.22 23.23
C THR A 159 -6.12 0.48 21.95
N TRP A 160 -4.87 0.01 21.88
CA TRP A 160 -4.03 0.13 20.68
C TRP A 160 -4.58 -0.68 19.51
N GLN A 161 -5.08 -1.89 19.78
CA GLN A 161 -5.69 -2.76 18.79
C GLN A 161 -6.95 -2.15 18.17
N SER A 162 -7.79 -1.47 18.95
CA SER A 162 -8.94 -0.71 18.41
C SER A 162 -8.49 0.32 17.39
N LYS A 163 -7.49 1.15 17.75
CA LYS A 163 -6.93 2.17 16.85
C LYS A 163 -6.31 1.56 15.60
N VAL A 164 -5.56 0.46 15.73
CA VAL A 164 -5.02 -0.27 14.58
C VAL A 164 -6.15 -0.72 13.67
N ASN A 165 -7.20 -1.36 14.20
CA ASN A 165 -8.34 -1.82 13.41
C ASN A 165 -9.07 -0.67 12.70
N GLU A 166 -9.31 0.44 13.39
CA GLU A 166 -9.88 1.66 12.81
C GLU A 166 -9.02 2.16 11.64
N LEU A 167 -7.69 2.19 11.78
CA LEU A 167 -6.81 2.63 10.70
C LEU A 167 -6.85 1.66 9.53
N MET A 168 -6.88 0.36 9.79
CA MET A 168 -7.04 -0.66 8.76
C MET A 168 -8.34 -0.48 7.96
N GLN A 169 -9.44 -0.13 8.63
CA GLN A 169 -10.72 0.18 7.96
C GLN A 169 -10.61 1.45 7.11
N LEU A 170 -9.93 2.49 7.60
CA LEU A 170 -9.66 3.70 6.82
C LEU A 170 -8.88 3.37 5.54
N LEU A 171 -7.81 2.58 5.63
CA LEU A 171 -7.02 2.15 4.46
C LEU A 171 -7.85 1.33 3.47
N LEU A 172 -8.78 0.52 3.96
CA LEU A 172 -9.70 -0.22 3.12
C LEU A 172 -10.65 0.69 2.35
N GLN A 173 -11.19 1.72 3.01
CA GLN A 173 -12.04 2.72 2.35
C GLN A 173 -11.25 3.50 1.29
N TYR A 174 -10.01 3.88 1.62
CA TYR A 174 -9.07 4.49 0.68
C TYR A 174 -8.89 3.65 -0.59
N ASP A 175 -8.61 2.36 -0.43
CA ASP A 175 -8.44 1.44 -1.55
C ASP A 175 -9.70 1.36 -2.41
N GLN A 176 -10.87 1.21 -1.78
CA GLN A 176 -12.14 1.12 -2.49
C GLN A 176 -12.47 2.40 -3.27
N MET A 177 -12.28 3.57 -2.66
CA MET A 177 -12.49 4.86 -3.29
C MET A 177 -11.53 5.08 -4.45
N ALA A 178 -10.23 4.80 -4.24
CA ALA A 178 -9.20 4.95 -5.25
C ALA A 178 -9.47 4.09 -6.48
N ARG A 179 -9.81 2.81 -6.28
CA ARG A 179 -10.12 1.87 -7.38
C ARG A 179 -11.42 2.21 -8.10
N THR A 180 -12.45 2.66 -7.37
CA THR A 180 -13.72 3.08 -7.97
C THR A 180 -13.50 4.30 -8.86
N LEU A 181 -12.81 5.32 -8.33
CA LEU A 181 -12.53 6.53 -9.07
C LEU A 181 -11.63 6.24 -10.28
N PHE A 182 -10.61 5.40 -10.11
CA PHE A 182 -9.75 4.96 -11.19
C PHE A 182 -10.53 4.27 -12.32
N LYS A 183 -11.43 3.33 -11.99
CA LYS A 183 -12.29 2.66 -12.98
C LYS A 183 -13.12 3.68 -13.78
N ASN A 184 -13.73 4.64 -13.10
CA ASN A 184 -14.50 5.71 -13.75
C ASN A 184 -13.65 6.62 -14.65
N LYS A 185 -12.33 6.68 -14.45
CA LYS A 185 -11.40 7.47 -15.29
C LYS A 185 -10.73 6.66 -16.39
N LEU A 186 -10.89 5.33 -16.36
CA LEU A 186 -10.38 4.41 -17.36
C LEU A 186 -11.34 4.28 -18.54
N GLU A 187 -12.65 4.35 -18.26
CA GLU A 187 -13.74 4.51 -19.24
C GLU A 187 -13.68 5.89 -19.93
#